data_AF-A0A6J7G933-F1
#
_entry.id   AF-A0A6J7G933-F1
#
_cell.length_a   1.000
_cell.length_b   1.000
_cell.length_c   1.000
_cell.angle_alpha   90.00
_cell.angle_beta   90.00
_cell.angle_gamma   90.00
#
_symmetry.space_group_name_H-M   'P 1'
#
loop_
_entity.id
_entity.type
_entity.pdbx_description
1 polymer ?
#
loop_
_entity_poly.entity_id
_entity_poly.type
_entity_poly.pdbx_seq_one_letter_code
_entity_poly.pdbx_strand_id
1 'polypeptide(L)'
;MGLPTDVVPGDCTRTEADGDVLTGLDCGVSPSADGPSAQTYELLVSPEAAGAAFDAGVQRAGLSQLEGDDAFECSSSDGEQGWVRLADFDDEPVGRLSCGLDDAGAPVLTWTWDDRSGYSSVTGRGGQDGLSDLLNWWRDNADRDDL
;
A
#
# COMPACT_ATOMS: atom_id res chain seq x y z
N MET A 1 -6.93 -7.69 -8.27
CA MET A 1 -6.61 -6.50 -7.46
C MET A 1 -6.59 -6.86 -5.98
N GLY A 2 -7.68 -7.34 -5.37
CA GLY A 2 -7.70 -7.60 -3.92
C GLY A 2 -7.83 -6.26 -3.18
N LEU A 3 -9.07 -5.82 -3.01
CA LEU A 3 -9.38 -4.46 -2.54
C LEU A 3 -9.65 -4.48 -1.05
N PRO A 4 -9.28 -3.42 -0.30
CA PRO A 4 -9.61 -3.36 1.11
C PRO A 4 -11.10 -3.55 1.38
N THR A 5 -11.43 -4.13 2.53
CA THR A 5 -12.81 -4.54 2.87
C THR A 5 -13.79 -3.37 2.99
N ASP A 6 -13.30 -2.16 3.27
CA ASP A 6 -14.08 -0.92 3.31
C ASP A 6 -14.22 -0.23 1.94
N VAL A 7 -13.59 -0.76 0.88
CA VAL A 7 -13.68 -0.22 -0.48
C VAL A 7 -14.83 -0.86 -1.25
N VAL A 8 -15.79 -0.02 -1.66
CA VAL A 8 -16.88 -0.42 -2.56
C VAL A 8 -16.52 0.00 -3.99
N PRO A 9 -16.22 -0.94 -4.91
CA PRO A 9 -15.70 -0.59 -6.25
C PRO A 9 -16.64 0.28 -7.08
N GLY A 10 -17.94 0.17 -6.84
CA GLY A 10 -18.98 0.95 -7.53
C GLY A 10 -18.99 2.43 -7.17
N ASP A 11 -18.38 2.80 -6.04
CA ASP A 11 -18.30 4.19 -5.56
C ASP A 11 -17.01 4.88 -6.04
N CYS A 12 -16.07 4.12 -6.62
CA CYS A 12 -14.80 4.63 -7.12
C CYS A 12 -14.91 5.11 -8.58
N THR A 13 -14.10 6.10 -8.93
CA THR A 13 -13.92 6.52 -10.32
C THR A 13 -12.96 5.55 -11.00
N ARG A 14 -13.40 4.95 -12.10
CA ARG A 14 -12.53 4.07 -12.90
C ARG A 14 -11.51 4.90 -13.67
N THR A 15 -10.24 4.54 -13.57
CA THR A 15 -9.16 5.12 -14.38
C THR A 15 -8.88 4.24 -15.60
N GLU A 16 -8.48 4.88 -16.70
CA GLU A 16 -8.18 4.20 -17.97
C GLU A 16 -6.87 3.40 -17.88
N ALA A 17 -6.69 2.50 -18.84
CA ALA A 17 -5.45 1.76 -19.00
C ALA A 17 -4.30 2.70 -19.42
N ASP A 18 -3.12 2.51 -18.84
CA ASP A 18 -1.89 3.22 -19.20
C ASP A 18 -0.67 2.32 -18.99
N GLY A 19 0.16 2.16 -20.03
CA GLY A 19 1.30 1.25 -19.97
C GLY A 19 0.91 -0.19 -19.58
N ASP A 20 1.46 -0.67 -18.46
CA ASP A 20 1.19 -2.00 -17.89
C ASP A 20 -0.08 -2.05 -17.02
N VAL A 21 -0.74 -0.92 -16.78
CA VAL A 21 -2.01 -0.83 -16.05
C VAL A 21 -3.16 -1.16 -17.00
N LEU A 22 -3.90 -2.22 -16.69
CA LEU A 22 -5.09 -2.64 -17.43
C LEU A 22 -6.32 -1.79 -17.09
N THR A 23 -6.40 -1.34 -15.83
CA THR A 23 -7.43 -0.44 -15.31
C THR A 23 -7.04 -0.04 -13.90
N GLY A 24 -7.59 1.07 -13.40
CA GLY A 24 -7.55 1.35 -11.97
C GLY A 24 -8.84 1.90 -11.41
N LEU A 25 -8.83 2.14 -10.11
CA LEU A 25 -9.88 2.75 -9.32
C LEU A 25 -9.26 3.87 -8.49
N ASP A 26 -9.80 5.08 -8.63
CA ASP A 26 -9.60 6.19 -7.70
C ASP A 26 -10.85 6.27 -6.80
N CYS A 27 -10.68 5.87 -5.54
CA CYS A 27 -11.77 5.81 -4.57
C CYS A 27 -11.82 7.05 -3.66
N GLY A 28 -10.89 8.00 -3.83
CA GLY A 28 -10.81 9.20 -3.02
C GLY A 28 -10.70 8.92 -1.51
N VAL A 29 -11.43 9.70 -0.72
CA VAL A 29 -11.38 9.66 0.75
C VAL A 29 -12.08 8.40 1.27
N SER A 30 -11.43 7.65 2.17
CA SER A 30 -12.08 6.53 2.86
C SER A 30 -13.26 7.02 3.73
N PRO A 31 -14.37 6.27 3.79
CA PRO A 31 -15.47 6.57 4.70
C PRO A 31 -15.11 6.37 6.18
N SER A 32 -14.03 5.62 6.47
CA SER A 32 -13.53 5.36 7.82
C SER A 32 -12.81 6.60 8.36
N ALA A 33 -13.06 6.96 9.63
CA ALA A 33 -12.47 8.15 10.25
C ALA A 33 -10.93 8.12 10.27
N ASP A 34 -10.38 6.93 10.52
CA ASP A 34 -8.94 6.66 10.54
C ASP A 34 -8.42 6.17 9.17
N GLY A 35 -9.31 6.10 8.17
CA GLY A 35 -8.97 5.64 6.84
C GLY A 35 -8.26 6.71 6.01
N PRO A 36 -7.69 6.34 4.86
CA PRO A 36 -6.93 7.24 3.99
C PRO A 36 -7.71 8.45 3.49
N SER A 37 -6.98 9.53 3.22
CA SER A 37 -7.45 10.73 2.53
C SER A 37 -7.50 10.58 1.00
N ALA A 38 -6.74 9.65 0.44
CA ALA A 38 -6.82 9.27 -0.98
C ALA A 38 -6.49 7.78 -1.15
N GLN A 39 -7.12 7.14 -2.13
CA GLN A 39 -7.00 5.70 -2.36
C GLN A 39 -7.01 5.39 -3.85
N THR A 40 -5.97 4.70 -4.30
CA THR A 40 -5.82 4.26 -5.68
C THR A 40 -5.50 2.77 -5.72
N TYR A 41 -6.16 2.06 -6.63
CA TYR A 41 -6.00 0.63 -6.82
C TYR A 41 -5.86 0.32 -8.30
N GLU A 42 -4.74 -0.27 -8.70
CA GLU A 42 -4.42 -0.58 -10.08
C GLU A 42 -4.39 -2.09 -10.31
N LEU A 43 -4.91 -2.51 -11.45
CA LEU A 43 -4.73 -3.85 -11.97
C LEU A 43 -3.68 -3.80 -13.06
N LEU A 44 -2.56 -4.46 -12.83
CA LEU A 44 -1.52 -4.61 -13.83
C LEU A 44 -1.72 -5.88 -14.66
N VAL A 45 -0.98 -5.95 -15.77
CA VAL A 45 -1.01 -7.08 -16.71
C VAL A 45 -0.65 -8.42 -16.06
N SER A 46 0.14 -8.43 -14.99
CA SER A 46 0.53 -9.64 -14.25
C SER A 46 1.00 -9.33 -12.81
N PRO A 47 1.13 -10.34 -11.93
CA PRO A 47 1.74 -10.16 -10.61
C PRO A 47 3.19 -9.67 -10.68
N GLU A 48 3.96 -10.13 -11.66
CA GLU A 48 5.33 -9.66 -11.88
C GLU A 48 5.39 -8.18 -12.26
N ALA A 49 4.42 -7.70 -13.06
CA ALA A 49 4.30 -6.29 -13.37
C ALA A 49 3.96 -5.46 -12.11
N ALA A 50 3.07 -5.96 -11.24
CA ALA A 50 2.75 -5.30 -9.97
C ALA A 50 3.98 -5.24 -9.02
N GLY A 51 4.74 -6.32 -8.93
CA GLY A 51 6.02 -6.35 -8.23
C GLY A 51 7.03 -5.34 -8.80
N ALA A 52 7.19 -5.29 -10.11
CA ALA A 52 8.09 -4.33 -10.77
C ALA A 52 7.66 -2.87 -10.56
N ALA A 53 6.35 -2.59 -10.57
CA ALA A 53 5.81 -1.26 -10.27
C ALA A 53 6.12 -0.85 -8.82
N PHE A 54 5.98 -1.77 -7.87
CA PHE A 54 6.37 -1.57 -6.48
C PHE A 54 7.87 -1.25 -6.33
N ASP A 55 8.74 -2.07 -6.93
CA ASP A 55 10.19 -1.87 -6.88
C ASP A 55 10.60 -0.53 -7.48
N ALA A 56 9.96 -0.12 -8.58
CA ALA A 56 10.18 1.19 -9.19
C ALA A 56 9.69 2.34 -8.29
N GLY A 57 8.57 2.16 -7.58
CA GLY A 57 8.05 3.12 -6.60
C GLY A 57 9.01 3.32 -5.43
N VAL A 58 9.45 2.22 -4.81
CA VAL A 58 10.44 2.20 -3.73
C VAL A 58 11.74 2.88 -4.15
N GLN A 59 12.27 2.54 -5.33
CA GLN A 59 13.49 3.15 -5.85
C GLN A 59 13.33 4.65 -6.08
N ARG A 60 12.20 5.09 -6.63
CA ARG A 60 11.91 6.51 -6.87
C ARG A 60 11.83 7.29 -5.57
N ALA A 61 11.23 6.72 -4.53
CA ALA A 61 11.11 7.31 -3.21
C ALA A 61 12.40 7.21 -2.38
N GLY A 62 13.42 6.48 -2.86
CA GLY A 62 14.67 6.27 -2.12
C GLY A 62 14.50 5.43 -0.86
N LEU A 63 13.47 4.58 -0.80
CA LEU A 63 13.15 3.76 0.36
C LEU A 63 14.08 2.56 0.44
N SER A 64 14.63 2.33 1.62
CA SER A 64 15.45 1.15 1.92
C SER A 64 14.60 0.01 2.45
N GLN A 65 15.08 -1.22 2.31
CA GLN A 65 14.41 -2.36 2.94
C GLN A 65 14.63 -2.29 4.45
N LEU A 66 13.54 -2.42 5.22
CA LEU A 66 13.58 -2.53 6.67
C LEU A 66 13.76 -4.01 7.07
N GLU A 67 14.55 -4.27 8.10
CA GLU A 67 14.85 -5.63 8.58
C GLU A 67 14.55 -5.75 10.09
N GLY A 68 14.21 -6.95 10.59
CA GLY A 68 14.02 -7.16 12.03
C GLY A 68 12.83 -6.38 12.63
N ASP A 69 13.03 -5.79 13.82
CA ASP A 69 12.02 -4.99 14.51
C ASP A 69 11.58 -3.75 13.70
N ASP A 70 12.45 -3.25 12.82
CA ASP A 70 12.19 -2.08 11.96
C ASP A 70 11.01 -2.30 11.01
N ALA A 71 10.71 -3.56 10.67
CA ALA A 71 9.55 -3.90 9.86
C ALA A 71 8.22 -3.56 10.57
N PHE A 72 8.19 -3.60 11.90
CA PHE A 72 7.06 -3.12 12.71
C PHE A 72 7.11 -1.59 12.89
N GLU A 73 8.30 -0.99 12.80
CA GLU A 73 8.54 0.45 12.91
C GLU A 73 8.16 1.27 11.68
N CYS A 74 7.76 0.61 10.59
CA CYS A 74 7.03 1.21 9.46
C CYS A 74 5.80 2.05 9.88
N SER A 75 5.42 1.99 11.17
CA SER A 75 4.37 2.78 11.84
C SER A 75 4.81 3.59 13.06
N SER A 76 6.07 3.62 13.49
CA SER A 76 6.42 4.36 14.72
C SER A 76 6.64 5.86 14.44
N SER A 77 6.32 6.72 15.41
CA SER A 77 6.53 8.18 15.30
C SER A 77 8.00 8.56 15.10
N ASP A 78 8.92 7.66 15.46
CA ASP A 78 10.38 7.73 15.25
C ASP A 78 10.86 6.75 14.15
N GLY A 79 9.94 6.04 13.49
CA GLY A 79 10.21 4.89 12.65
C GLY A 79 10.80 5.25 11.29
N GLU A 80 11.67 4.37 10.81
CA GLU A 80 12.34 4.56 9.53
C GLU A 80 11.36 4.37 8.36
N GLN A 81 11.39 5.30 7.40
CA GLN A 81 10.68 5.15 6.14
C GLN A 81 11.36 4.06 5.32
N GLY A 82 10.58 3.15 4.75
CA GLY A 82 11.16 2.03 4.02
C GLY A 82 10.13 1.10 3.43
N TRP A 83 10.59 -0.10 3.10
CA TRP A 83 9.72 -1.17 2.65
C TRP A 83 10.08 -2.49 3.30
N VAL A 84 9.08 -3.35 3.44
CA VAL A 84 9.18 -4.67 4.07
C VAL A 84 8.69 -5.75 3.12
N ARG A 85 9.28 -6.93 3.26
CA ARG A 85 8.73 -8.16 2.71
C ARG A 85 7.64 -8.66 3.64
N LEU A 86 6.44 -8.87 3.12
CA LEU A 86 5.36 -9.49 3.90
C LEU A 86 5.49 -11.00 3.79
N ALA A 87 5.31 -11.69 4.91
CA ALA A 87 5.29 -13.14 5.00
C ALA A 87 4.02 -13.60 5.74
N ASP A 88 3.57 -14.82 5.45
CA ASP A 88 2.50 -15.46 6.20
C ASP A 88 2.99 -16.08 7.53
N PHE A 89 2.10 -16.77 8.23
CA PHE A 89 2.39 -17.45 9.49
C PHE A 89 3.47 -18.55 9.41
N ASP A 90 3.78 -19.05 8.21
CA ASP A 90 4.81 -20.06 7.95
C ASP A 90 6.13 -19.43 7.43
N ASP A 91 6.27 -18.10 7.54
CA ASP A 91 7.39 -17.30 7.02
C ASP A 91 7.54 -17.36 5.48
N GLU A 92 6.50 -17.76 4.74
CA GLU A 92 6.53 -17.77 3.27
C GLU A 92 6.21 -16.37 2.74
N PRO A 93 7.02 -15.80 1.81
CA PRO A 93 6.79 -14.46 1.29
C PRO A 93 5.50 -14.39 0.48
N VAL A 94 4.61 -13.48 0.87
CA VAL A 94 3.29 -13.30 0.23
C VAL A 94 3.11 -11.93 -0.43
N GLY A 95 3.97 -10.96 -0.13
CA GLY A 95 3.83 -9.62 -0.69
C GLY A 95 4.91 -8.64 -0.27
N ARG A 96 4.63 -7.37 -0.50
CA ARG A 96 5.50 -6.24 -0.16
C ARG A 96 4.65 -5.07 0.31
N LEU A 97 5.16 -4.32 1.27
CA LEU A 97 4.55 -3.09 1.78
C LEU A 97 5.64 -2.04 1.90
N SER A 98 5.37 -0.81 1.44
CA SER A 98 6.20 0.35 1.72
C SER A 98 5.43 1.38 2.50
N CYS A 99 6.14 2.10 3.36
CA CYS A 99 5.64 3.19 4.16
C CYS A 99 6.62 4.35 4.11
N GLY A 100 6.07 5.56 3.98
CA GLY A 100 6.89 6.76 3.97
C GLY A 100 6.03 8.00 3.90
N LEU A 101 6.69 9.13 3.65
CA LEU A 101 6.03 10.39 3.38
C LEU A 101 6.22 10.77 1.91
N ASP A 102 5.22 11.38 1.31
CA ASP A 102 5.37 12.02 0.00
C ASP A 102 6.12 13.36 0.08
N ASP A 103 6.34 14.01 -1.07
CA ASP A 103 7.01 15.31 -1.16
C ASP A 103 6.31 16.44 -0.37
N ALA A 104 5.00 16.28 -0.09
CA ALA A 104 4.22 17.21 0.71
C ALA A 104 4.24 16.86 2.21
N GLY A 105 4.90 15.77 2.59
CA GLY A 105 4.96 15.25 3.94
C GLY A 105 3.72 14.47 4.35
N ALA A 106 2.86 14.03 3.43
CA ALA A 106 1.70 13.20 3.74
C ALA A 106 2.11 11.72 3.81
N PRO A 107 1.55 10.94 4.75
CA PRO A 107 1.87 9.52 4.87
C PRO A 107 1.32 8.75 3.69
N VAL A 108 2.13 7.86 3.13
CA VAL A 108 1.78 7.01 2.01
C VAL A 108 2.10 5.57 2.35
N LEU A 109 1.15 4.68 2.08
CA LEU A 109 1.39 3.24 2.03
C LEU A 109 1.19 2.75 0.60
N THR A 110 2.05 1.84 0.18
CA THR A 110 1.89 1.11 -1.08
C THR A 110 2.11 -0.36 -0.82
N TRP A 111 1.32 -1.24 -1.43
CA TRP A 111 1.52 -2.68 -1.28
C TRP A 111 1.13 -3.45 -2.54
N THR A 112 1.68 -4.65 -2.63
CA THR A 112 1.34 -5.65 -3.64
C THR A 112 1.42 -7.05 -3.03
N TRP A 113 0.68 -7.99 -3.62
CA TRP A 113 0.70 -9.41 -3.27
C TRP A 113 1.35 -10.19 -4.40
N ASP A 114 2.26 -11.10 -4.08
CA ASP A 114 3.07 -11.79 -5.09
C ASP A 114 2.27 -12.71 -6.02
N ASP A 115 1.09 -13.14 -5.57
CA ASP A 115 0.17 -14.00 -6.31
C ASP A 115 -0.91 -13.22 -7.09
N ARG A 116 -0.89 -11.87 -7.06
CA ARG A 116 -1.94 -11.04 -7.65
C ARG A 116 -1.38 -9.89 -8.48
N SER A 117 -2.06 -9.55 -9.56
CA SER A 117 -1.71 -8.37 -10.39
C SER A 117 -2.17 -7.04 -9.79
N GLY A 118 -2.34 -6.95 -8.47
CA GLY A 118 -2.83 -5.74 -7.79
C GLY A 118 -1.68 -4.86 -7.30
N TYR A 119 -1.79 -3.57 -7.54
CA TYR A 119 -0.95 -2.53 -6.94
C TYR A 119 -1.85 -1.52 -6.25
N SER A 120 -1.62 -1.30 -4.96
CA SER A 120 -2.48 -0.46 -4.13
C SER A 120 -1.64 0.64 -3.52
N SER A 121 -2.15 1.87 -3.57
CA SER A 121 -1.50 3.04 -2.96
C SER A 121 -2.54 3.91 -2.27
N VAL A 122 -2.27 4.26 -1.02
CA VAL A 122 -3.15 5.08 -0.19
C VAL A 122 -2.36 6.18 0.50
N THR A 123 -2.99 7.33 0.67
CA THR A 123 -2.42 8.49 1.34
C THR A 123 -3.24 8.80 2.58
N GLY A 124 -2.59 8.98 3.72
CA GLY A 124 -3.25 9.30 5.00
C GLY A 124 -3.32 10.80 5.26
N ARG A 125 -3.45 11.17 6.53
CA ARG A 125 -3.46 12.56 7.02
C ARG A 125 -2.40 12.70 8.10
N GLY A 126 -2.09 13.92 8.56
CA GLY A 126 -1.34 14.09 9.82
C GLY A 126 0.17 13.83 9.76
N GLY A 127 0.78 13.71 8.58
CA GLY A 127 2.23 13.54 8.45
C GLY A 127 2.74 12.23 9.08
N GLN A 128 3.91 12.28 9.72
CA GLN A 128 4.52 11.12 10.38
C GLN A 128 3.60 10.48 11.42
N ASP A 129 2.92 11.29 12.24
CA ASP A 129 2.02 10.77 13.28
C ASP A 129 0.85 9.98 12.69
N GLY A 130 0.36 10.37 11.52
CA GLY A 130 -0.73 9.66 10.85
C GLY A 130 -0.28 8.48 10.00
N LEU A 131 1.02 8.19 9.90
CA LEU A 131 1.51 6.96 9.28
C LEU A 131 1.12 5.74 10.12
N SER A 132 1.14 5.87 11.46
CA SER A 132 0.69 4.83 12.40
C SER A 132 -0.78 4.49 12.19
N ASP A 133 -1.63 5.52 12.12
CA ASP A 133 -3.06 5.37 11.91
C ASP A 133 -3.35 4.70 10.55
N LEU A 134 -2.62 5.12 9.51
CA LEU A 134 -2.77 4.57 8.17
C LEU A 134 -2.32 3.10 8.10
N LEU A 135 -1.25 2.72 8.80
CA LEU A 135 -0.84 1.32 8.87
C LEU A 135 -1.84 0.47 9.64
N ASN A 136 -2.41 1.00 10.73
CA ASN A 136 -3.44 0.30 11.48
C ASN A 136 -4.67 0.05 10.61
N TRP A 137 -5.13 1.07 9.88
CA TRP A 137 -6.20 0.92 8.89
C TRP A 137 -5.86 -0.16 7.85
N TRP A 138 -4.63 -0.15 7.32
CA TRP A 138 -4.20 -1.15 6.34
C TRP A 138 -4.27 -2.57 6.90
N ARG A 139 -3.80 -2.80 8.14
CA ARG A 139 -3.88 -4.11 8.80
C ARG A 139 -5.31 -4.59 8.97
N ASP A 140 -6.22 -3.69 9.30
CA ASP A 140 -7.63 -4.04 9.54
C ASP A 140 -8.42 -4.27 8.24
N ASN A 141 -7.99 -3.68 7.12
CA ASN A 141 -8.79 -3.64 5.89
C ASN A 141 -8.15 -4.32 4.68
N ALA A 142 -6.84 -4.51 4.62
CA ALA A 142 -6.18 -5.10 3.45
C ALA A 142 -6.71 -6.52 3.17
N ASP A 143 -6.94 -6.83 1.90
CA ASP A 143 -7.46 -8.13 1.44
C ASP A 143 -6.38 -9.23 1.54
N ARG A 144 -6.15 -9.71 2.77
CA ARG A 144 -5.32 -10.89 3.05
C ARG A 144 -5.71 -11.48 4.41
N ASP A 145 -6.56 -12.51 4.38
CA ASP A 145 -7.03 -13.22 5.59
C ASP A 145 -5.93 -14.06 6.29
N ASP A 146 -4.79 -14.29 5.62
CA ASP A 146 -3.74 -15.25 6.04
C ASP A 146 -2.44 -14.58 6.55
N LEU A 147 -2.48 -13.30 6.93
CA LEU A 147 -1.34 -12.57 7.56
C LEU A 147 -1.38 -12.59 9.08
#